data_AF-A0A838VXM3-F1
#
_entry.id   AF-A0A838VXM3-F1
#
_cell.length_a   1.000
_cell.length_b   1.000
_cell.length_c   1.000
_cell.angle_alpha   90.00
_cell.angle_beta   90.00
_cell.angle_gamma   90.00
#
_symmetry.space_group_name_H-M   'P 1'
#
loop_
_entity.id
_entity.type
_entity.pdbx_description
1 polymer ?
#
loop_
_entity_poly.entity_id
_entity_poly.type
_entity_poly.pdbx_seq_one_letter_code
_entity_poly.pdbx_strand_id
1 'polypeptide(L)'
;MVRELERERQTNQVPETAPAANPVFFRTYSRRTAAGRETWEQVCDRTLQGLIKLGKLNTQEAALLNRMQRQMKSLPSGRWLWVGGTEWLEKPENFSGAYNCTSTNLVDWGAFGLMMDLAMMGCGTGAVIEPEYISQLPIIRNRLHIAMQGEVGSTPAIERREQTEVDVASDRVTIHVGDSRQGWVKSYQTLLELSSDERFAGEIAVFVDISDVRASGETLKGFGGVANPVKLPELYQRCGAILNKAVGRQLNSVECCLLIDEAAVTIVA
;
A
#
# COMPACT_ATOMS: atom_id res chain seq x y z
N MET A 1 -29.95 -16.45 -39.94
CA MET A 1 -29.18 -17.70 -39.89
C MET A 1 -28.03 -17.46 -38.91
N VAL A 2 -28.26 -17.74 -37.63
CA VAL A 2 -27.22 -17.59 -36.59
C VAL A 2 -26.25 -18.74 -36.80
N ARG A 3 -25.01 -18.45 -37.19
CA ARG A 3 -23.94 -19.45 -37.26
C ARG A 3 -23.74 -19.97 -35.85
N GLU A 4 -24.16 -21.21 -35.58
CA GLU A 4 -23.67 -21.97 -34.44
C GLU A 4 -22.16 -22.15 -34.64
N LEU A 5 -21.38 -21.27 -34.01
CA LEU A 5 -19.97 -21.50 -33.80
C LEU A 5 -19.88 -22.65 -32.80
N GLU A 6 -19.50 -23.83 -33.27
CA GLU A 6 -19.05 -24.93 -32.41
C GLU A 6 -17.90 -24.39 -31.55
N ARG A 7 -18.23 -24.01 -30.31
CA ARG A 7 -17.23 -23.76 -29.28
C ARG A 7 -16.73 -25.12 -28.86
N GLU A 8 -15.55 -25.51 -29.33
CA GLU A 8 -14.75 -26.53 -28.66
C GLU A 8 -14.66 -26.12 -27.18
N ARG A 9 -15.38 -26.82 -26.31
CA ARG A 9 -15.24 -26.67 -24.86
C ARG A 9 -13.82 -27.13 -24.55
N GLN A 10 -12.88 -26.18 -24.44
CA GLN A 10 -11.64 -26.41 -23.72
C GLN A 10 -12.01 -27.14 -22.44
N THR A 11 -11.42 -28.32 -22.22
CA THR A 11 -11.68 -29.19 -21.08
C THR A 11 -11.72 -28.34 -19.81
N ASN A 12 -12.93 -28.04 -19.32
CA ASN A 12 -13.12 -27.17 -18.18
C ASN A 12 -12.51 -27.87 -16.98
N GLN A 13 -11.35 -27.40 -16.54
CA GLN A 13 -10.74 -27.82 -15.27
C GLN A 13 -11.52 -27.31 -14.07
N VAL A 14 -12.43 -26.37 -14.32
CA VAL A 14 -13.35 -25.80 -13.36
C VAL A 14 -14.63 -26.63 -13.35
N PRO A 15 -15.11 -27.08 -12.17
CA PRO A 15 -16.38 -27.81 -12.07
C PRO A 15 -17.54 -27.04 -12.70
N GLU A 16 -18.46 -27.73 -13.39
CA GLU A 16 -19.67 -27.10 -13.96
C GLU A 16 -20.53 -26.41 -12.90
N THR A 17 -20.43 -26.86 -11.64
CA THR A 17 -21.09 -26.24 -10.48
C THR A 17 -20.50 -24.88 -10.08
N ALA A 18 -19.38 -24.45 -10.67
CA ALA A 18 -18.71 -23.17 -10.40
C ALA A 18 -18.66 -22.28 -11.65
N PRO A 19 -19.82 -21.82 -12.19
CA PRO A 19 -19.89 -21.11 -13.46
C PRO A 19 -19.12 -19.78 -13.47
N ALA A 20 -18.93 -19.16 -12.31
CA ALA A 20 -18.18 -17.91 -12.18
C ALA A 20 -16.66 -18.11 -12.00
N ALA A 21 -16.17 -19.32 -11.74
CA ALA A 21 -14.76 -19.50 -11.37
C ALA A 21 -13.81 -19.20 -12.53
N ASN A 22 -14.14 -19.58 -13.76
CA ASN A 22 -13.30 -19.26 -14.92
C ASN A 22 -13.19 -17.74 -15.20
N PRO A 23 -14.29 -16.96 -15.30
CA PRO A 23 -14.18 -15.51 -15.48
C PRO A 23 -13.51 -14.81 -14.27
N VAL A 24 -13.75 -15.27 -13.04
CA VAL A 24 -13.07 -14.75 -11.84
C VAL A 24 -11.57 -15.01 -11.88
N PHE A 25 -11.15 -16.21 -12.26
CA PHE A 25 -9.74 -16.56 -12.40
C PHE A 25 -9.02 -15.63 -13.38
N PHE A 26 -9.56 -15.50 -14.60
CA PHE A 26 -8.91 -14.69 -15.63
C PHE A 26 -8.90 -13.19 -15.33
N ARG A 27 -9.91 -12.66 -14.63
CA ARG A 27 -9.94 -11.23 -14.27
C ARG A 27 -9.08 -10.91 -13.04
N THR A 28 -8.89 -11.86 -12.11
CA THR A 28 -8.31 -11.58 -10.78
C THR A 28 -6.92 -12.17 -10.56
N TYR A 29 -6.65 -13.41 -11.01
CA TYR A 29 -5.44 -14.16 -10.62
C TYR A 29 -4.50 -14.46 -11.78
N SER A 30 -5.04 -14.55 -13.00
CA SER A 30 -4.25 -14.74 -14.22
C SER A 30 -3.50 -13.45 -14.57
N ARG A 31 -2.17 -13.45 -14.39
CA ARG A 31 -1.33 -12.29 -14.72
C ARG A 31 -1.11 -12.20 -16.24
N ARG A 32 -0.84 -10.99 -16.72
CA ARG A 32 -0.42 -10.76 -18.10
C ARG A 32 1.09 -10.93 -18.21
N THR A 33 1.51 -11.75 -19.16
CA THR A 33 2.91 -12.02 -19.52
C THR A 33 3.13 -11.65 -20.99
N ALA A 34 4.38 -11.72 -21.46
CA ALA A 34 4.70 -11.53 -22.88
C ALA A 34 4.01 -12.57 -23.79
N ALA A 35 3.74 -13.77 -23.27
CA ALA A 35 3.06 -14.86 -23.98
C ALA A 35 1.53 -14.80 -23.89
N GLY A 36 0.97 -13.80 -23.20
CA GLY A 36 -0.47 -13.69 -22.92
C GLY A 36 -0.80 -13.85 -21.44
N ARG A 37 -2.05 -14.19 -21.14
CA ARG A 37 -2.52 -14.41 -19.76
C ARG A 37 -2.14 -15.79 -19.25
N GLU A 38 -1.74 -15.89 -17.99
CA GLU A 38 -1.42 -17.17 -17.35
C GLU A 38 -2.63 -18.13 -17.37
N THR A 39 -2.40 -19.40 -17.67
CA THR A 39 -3.37 -20.49 -17.44
C THR A 39 -3.40 -20.89 -15.97
N TRP A 40 -4.39 -21.71 -15.58
CA TRP A 40 -4.48 -22.23 -14.21
C TRP A 40 -3.24 -23.04 -13.81
N GLU A 41 -2.70 -23.86 -14.71
CA GLU A 41 -1.45 -24.61 -14.52
C GLU A 41 -0.31 -23.67 -14.20
N GLN A 42 -0.15 -22.62 -15.00
CA GLN A 42 0.97 -21.69 -14.88
C GLN A 42 0.91 -20.94 -13.54
N VAL A 43 -0.29 -20.55 -13.10
CA VAL A 43 -0.48 -19.97 -11.76
C VAL A 43 -0.16 -21.00 -10.67
N CYS A 44 -0.60 -22.25 -10.79
CA CYS A 44 -0.27 -23.31 -9.84
C CYS A 44 1.23 -23.54 -9.75
N ASP A 45 1.93 -23.66 -10.89
CA ASP A 45 3.37 -23.88 -10.94
C ASP A 45 4.12 -22.71 -10.29
N ARG A 46 3.82 -21.47 -10.69
CA ARG A 46 4.46 -20.26 -10.12
C ARG A 46 4.28 -20.19 -8.60
N THR A 47 3.05 -20.32 -8.13
CA THR A 47 2.74 -20.19 -6.70
C THR A 47 3.32 -21.33 -5.86
N LEU A 48 3.36 -22.55 -6.40
CA LEU A 48 4.00 -23.71 -5.78
C LEU A 48 5.52 -23.51 -5.68
N GLN A 49 6.18 -23.04 -6.74
CA GLN A 49 7.62 -22.75 -6.69
C GLN A 49 7.95 -21.71 -5.62
N GLY A 50 7.11 -20.68 -5.50
CA GLY A 50 7.21 -19.70 -4.41
C GLY A 50 7.14 -20.36 -3.03
N LEU A 51 6.19 -21.29 -2.82
CA LEU A 51 6.04 -22.01 -1.55
C LEU A 51 7.19 -22.97 -1.27
N ILE A 52 7.69 -23.68 -2.29
CA ILE A 52 8.85 -24.57 -2.16
C ILE A 52 10.06 -23.78 -1.67
N LYS A 53 10.36 -22.64 -2.30
CA LYS A 53 11.47 -21.76 -1.92
C LYS A 53 11.30 -21.19 -0.51
N LEU A 54 10.11 -20.65 -0.20
CA LEU A 54 9.83 -20.01 1.09
C LEU A 54 9.81 -21.02 2.25
N GLY A 55 9.09 -22.12 2.08
CA GLY A 55 8.88 -23.15 3.10
C GLY A 55 9.98 -24.21 3.16
N LYS A 56 10.94 -24.17 2.23
CA LYS A 56 11.97 -25.21 2.05
C LYS A 56 11.36 -26.61 1.94
N LEU A 57 10.28 -26.71 1.17
CA LEU A 57 9.45 -27.92 1.10
C LEU A 57 10.21 -29.07 0.43
N ASN A 58 10.02 -30.28 0.95
CA ASN A 58 10.53 -31.48 0.31
C ASN A 58 9.62 -31.94 -0.85
N THR A 59 10.09 -32.92 -1.63
CA THR A 59 9.37 -33.43 -2.81
C THR A 59 7.97 -33.95 -2.50
N GLN A 60 7.78 -34.59 -1.34
CA GLN A 60 6.48 -35.17 -0.95
C GLN A 60 5.49 -34.06 -0.57
N GLU A 61 5.94 -33.06 0.18
CA GLU A 61 5.14 -31.86 0.53
C GLU A 61 4.75 -31.07 -0.71
N ALA A 62 5.70 -30.81 -1.61
CA ALA A 62 5.45 -30.13 -2.87
C ALA A 62 4.43 -30.89 -3.73
N ALA A 63 4.55 -32.22 -3.83
CA ALA A 63 3.61 -33.05 -4.57
C ALA A 63 2.19 -33.02 -3.95
N LEU A 64 2.09 -33.01 -2.62
CA LEU A 64 0.82 -32.89 -1.92
C LEU A 64 0.15 -31.54 -2.22
N LEU A 65 0.88 -30.43 -2.05
CA LEU A 65 0.35 -29.09 -2.33
C LEU A 65 -0.06 -28.93 -3.80
N ASN A 66 0.78 -29.41 -4.73
CA ASN A 66 0.47 -29.39 -6.16
C ASN A 66 -0.87 -30.10 -6.47
N ARG A 67 -1.05 -31.31 -5.91
CA ARG A 67 -2.29 -32.08 -6.10
C ARG A 67 -3.50 -31.36 -5.50
N MET A 68 -3.37 -30.83 -4.28
CA MET A 68 -4.47 -30.15 -3.59
C MET A 68 -4.89 -28.86 -4.30
N GLN A 69 -3.92 -28.08 -4.77
CA GLN A 69 -4.17 -26.83 -5.48
C GLN A 69 -4.78 -27.09 -6.86
N ARG A 70 -4.20 -27.98 -7.66
CA ARG A 70 -4.72 -28.28 -9.02
C ARG A 70 -6.13 -28.87 -8.99
N GLN A 71 -6.45 -29.65 -7.97
CA GLN A 71 -7.81 -30.17 -7.74
C GLN A 71 -8.74 -29.17 -7.06
N MET A 72 -8.29 -27.93 -6.80
CA MET A 72 -9.04 -26.88 -6.10
C MET A 72 -9.62 -27.32 -4.75
N LYS A 73 -8.95 -28.26 -4.06
CA LYS A 73 -9.37 -28.75 -2.73
C LYS A 73 -8.80 -27.90 -1.60
N SER A 74 -7.65 -27.28 -1.82
CA SER A 74 -7.04 -26.31 -0.91
C SER A 74 -6.24 -25.32 -1.76
N LEU A 75 -6.47 -24.04 -1.53
CA LEU A 75 -5.84 -22.96 -2.27
C LEU A 75 -5.09 -22.05 -1.28
N PRO A 76 -3.96 -21.46 -1.70
CA PRO A 76 -3.37 -20.37 -0.95
C PRO A 76 -4.28 -19.12 -1.06
N SER A 77 -3.96 -18.07 -0.28
CA SER A 77 -4.75 -16.84 -0.30
C SER A 77 -4.84 -16.24 -1.71
N GLY A 78 -5.91 -15.48 -1.99
CA GLY A 78 -6.03 -14.75 -3.25
C GLY A 78 -4.83 -13.83 -3.53
N ARG A 79 -4.25 -13.25 -2.46
CA ARG A 79 -2.98 -12.51 -2.55
C ARG A 79 -1.87 -13.39 -3.10
N TRP A 80 -1.65 -14.57 -2.51
CA TRP A 80 -0.59 -15.46 -2.94
C TRP A 80 -0.81 -15.99 -4.36
N LEU A 81 -2.06 -16.26 -4.77
CA LEU A 81 -2.37 -16.60 -6.16
C LEU A 81 -1.91 -15.51 -7.14
N TRP A 82 -1.98 -14.24 -6.74
CA TRP A 82 -1.55 -13.10 -7.55
C TRP A 82 -0.05 -12.81 -7.49
N VAL A 83 0.60 -12.84 -6.31
CA VAL A 83 2.01 -12.40 -6.15
C VAL A 83 3.01 -13.52 -5.85
N GLY A 84 2.55 -14.68 -5.37
CA GLY A 84 3.41 -15.79 -4.96
C GLY A 84 4.29 -16.26 -6.12
N GLY A 85 5.59 -16.41 -5.88
CA GLY A 85 6.56 -16.83 -6.90
C GLY A 85 6.82 -15.81 -8.02
N THR A 86 6.41 -14.54 -7.86
CA THR A 86 6.77 -13.47 -8.80
C THR A 86 8.09 -12.81 -8.42
N GLU A 87 8.88 -12.36 -9.40
CA GLU A 87 10.11 -11.58 -9.16
C GLU A 87 9.84 -10.32 -8.33
N TRP A 88 8.66 -9.70 -8.49
CA TRP A 88 8.26 -8.54 -7.70
C TRP A 88 8.28 -8.82 -6.20
N LEU A 89 7.80 -10.00 -5.78
CA LEU A 89 7.73 -10.40 -4.37
C LEU A 89 9.09 -10.81 -3.81
N GLU A 90 10.04 -11.20 -4.66
CA GLU A 90 11.40 -11.57 -4.22
C GLU A 90 12.22 -10.35 -3.78
N LYS A 91 11.78 -9.15 -4.14
CA LYS A 91 12.46 -7.91 -3.76
C LYS A 91 12.24 -7.61 -2.26
N PRO A 92 13.31 -7.30 -1.49
CA PRO A 92 13.22 -7.04 -0.05
C PRO A 92 12.21 -5.95 0.33
N GLU A 93 11.98 -4.96 -0.53
CA GLU A 93 11.03 -3.87 -0.28
C GLU A 93 9.56 -4.26 -0.45
N ASN A 94 9.26 -5.44 -1.03
CA ASN A 94 7.91 -5.88 -1.38
C ASN A 94 7.45 -7.15 -0.64
N PHE A 95 8.28 -7.75 0.23
CA PHE A 95 7.98 -9.03 0.85
C PHE A 95 6.66 -9.01 1.65
N SER A 96 6.34 -7.89 2.30
CA SER A 96 5.10 -7.66 3.03
C SER A 96 3.88 -7.71 2.13
N GLY A 97 4.06 -7.51 0.81
CA GLY A 97 3.08 -7.79 -0.22
C GLY A 97 2.58 -9.24 -0.27
N ALA A 98 3.23 -10.20 0.38
CA ALA A 98 2.68 -11.56 0.54
C ALA A 98 1.49 -11.60 1.53
N TYR A 99 1.39 -10.63 2.43
CA TYR A 99 0.40 -10.59 3.51
C TYR A 99 -0.75 -9.66 3.14
N ASN A 100 -1.98 -10.14 3.31
CA ASN A 100 -3.17 -9.39 2.91
C ASN A 100 -3.79 -8.57 4.05
N CYS A 101 -3.51 -8.92 5.31
CA CYS A 101 -4.05 -8.26 6.48
C CYS A 101 -2.96 -8.14 7.56
N THR A 102 -2.98 -7.04 8.33
CA THR A 102 -2.12 -6.85 9.51
C THR A 102 -2.91 -6.31 10.71
N SER A 103 -2.30 -6.41 11.88
CA SER A 103 -2.70 -5.70 13.10
C SER A 103 -1.46 -5.03 13.68
N THR A 104 -1.57 -3.77 14.08
CA THR A 104 -0.43 -2.97 14.57
C THR A 104 -0.82 -2.20 15.82
N ASN A 105 -0.02 -2.35 16.88
CA ASN A 105 -0.15 -1.56 18.09
C ASN A 105 0.32 -0.14 17.84
N LEU A 106 -0.54 0.84 18.12
CA LEU A 106 -0.28 2.23 17.80
C LEU A 106 0.51 2.90 18.92
N VAL A 107 1.83 2.72 18.90
CA VAL A 107 2.74 3.18 19.98
C VAL A 107 3.57 4.41 19.61
N ASP A 108 3.77 4.68 18.32
CA ASP A 108 4.59 5.79 17.82
C ASP A 108 4.13 6.26 16.42
N TRP A 109 4.77 7.31 15.88
CA TRP A 109 4.50 7.80 14.53
C TRP A 109 4.91 6.82 13.42
N GLY A 110 5.88 5.95 13.70
CA GLY A 110 6.31 4.89 12.79
C GLY A 110 5.19 3.88 12.54
N ALA A 111 4.35 3.60 13.53
CA ALA A 111 3.18 2.74 13.37
C ALA A 111 2.16 3.30 12.35
N PHE A 112 1.93 4.63 12.35
CA PHE A 112 1.08 5.29 11.35
C PHE A 112 1.70 5.19 9.94
N GLY A 113 3.00 5.47 9.82
CA GLY A 113 3.74 5.32 8.56
C GLY A 113 3.71 3.89 8.02
N LEU A 114 3.93 2.90 8.89
CA LEU A 114 3.87 1.48 8.55
C LEU A 114 2.49 1.07 8.03
N MET A 115 1.41 1.53 8.65
CA MET A 115 0.05 1.23 8.17
C MET A 115 -0.20 1.87 6.80
N MET A 116 0.19 3.13 6.58
CA MET A 116 0.10 3.74 5.25
C MET A 116 0.89 2.93 4.21
N ASP A 117 2.10 2.49 4.57
CA ASP A 117 2.97 1.72 3.68
C ASP A 117 2.36 0.38 3.26
N LEU A 118 1.85 -0.37 4.24
CA LEU A 118 1.20 -1.65 4.03
C LEU A 118 -0.10 -1.49 3.21
N ALA A 119 -0.88 -0.45 3.49
CA ALA A 119 -2.09 -0.13 2.75
C ALA A 119 -1.80 0.20 1.27
N MET A 120 -0.71 0.91 0.97
CA MET A 120 -0.26 1.17 -0.41
C MET A 120 0.20 -0.09 -1.15
N MET A 121 0.50 -1.19 -0.45
CA MET A 121 0.72 -2.53 -1.04
C MET A 121 -0.57 -3.36 -1.13
N GLY A 122 -1.73 -2.73 -0.89
CA GLY A 122 -3.04 -3.37 -0.93
C GLY A 122 -3.34 -4.26 0.28
N CYS A 123 -2.60 -4.13 1.38
CA CYS A 123 -2.89 -4.82 2.63
C CYS A 123 -3.99 -4.09 3.41
N GLY A 124 -4.93 -4.83 4.00
CA GLY A 124 -5.81 -4.28 5.03
C GLY A 124 -5.03 -4.09 6.34
N THR A 125 -5.08 -2.91 6.92
CA THR A 125 -4.31 -2.56 8.12
C THR A 125 -5.23 -2.32 9.31
N GLY A 126 -5.15 -3.18 10.32
CA GLY A 126 -5.82 -2.99 11.61
C GLY A 126 -4.92 -2.24 12.59
N ALA A 127 -5.51 -1.31 13.34
CA ALA A 127 -4.84 -0.59 14.40
C ALA A 127 -5.41 -0.99 15.77
N VAL A 128 -4.53 -1.21 16.74
CA VAL A 128 -4.86 -1.45 18.15
C VAL A 128 -4.61 -0.12 18.88
N ILE A 129 -5.70 0.54 19.30
CA ILE A 129 -5.75 1.94 19.76
C ILE A 129 -6.18 2.06 21.23
N GLU A 130 -6.01 0.99 21.99
CA GLU A 130 -6.29 0.91 23.41
C GLU A 130 -5.41 1.91 24.20
N PRO A 131 -5.89 2.42 25.35
CA PRO A 131 -5.18 3.44 26.14
C PRO A 131 -3.72 3.10 26.46
N GLU A 132 -3.39 1.82 26.69
CA GLU A 132 -2.02 1.39 26.99
C GLU A 132 -1.01 1.62 25.85
N TYR A 133 -1.49 1.63 24.60
CA TYR A 133 -0.64 1.88 23.43
C TYR A 133 -0.60 3.36 23.08
N ILE A 134 -1.76 4.01 22.95
CA ILE A 134 -1.81 5.41 22.51
C ILE A 134 -1.28 6.39 23.56
N SER A 135 -1.24 6.00 24.85
CA SER A 135 -0.58 6.80 25.90
C SER A 135 0.95 6.83 25.78
N GLN A 136 1.53 6.07 24.85
CA GLN A 136 2.97 6.14 24.52
C GLN A 136 3.27 7.19 23.44
N LEU A 137 2.25 7.65 22.69
CA LEU A 137 2.41 8.70 21.70
C LEU A 137 2.88 9.99 22.39
N PRO A 138 3.75 10.79 21.74
CA PRO A 138 4.21 12.02 22.36
C PRO A 138 3.06 13.04 22.47
N ILE A 139 3.22 13.96 23.42
CA ILE A 139 2.36 15.15 23.50
C ILE A 139 2.54 15.96 22.21
N ILE A 140 1.45 16.47 21.64
CA ILE A 140 1.52 17.41 20.54
C ILE A 140 1.99 18.76 21.09
N ARG A 141 3.12 19.26 20.58
CA ARG A 141 3.79 20.46 21.11
C ARG A 141 3.75 21.61 20.12
N ASN A 142 3.73 21.30 18.83
CA ASN A 142 3.87 22.28 17.77
C ASN A 142 2.56 22.46 17.01
N ARG A 143 2.15 23.72 16.85
CA ARG A 143 1.14 24.16 15.91
C ARG A 143 1.75 24.25 14.52
N LEU A 144 1.19 23.51 13.58
CA LEU A 144 1.64 23.45 12.19
C LEU A 144 0.82 24.41 11.33
N HIS A 145 1.48 25.36 10.70
CA HIS A 145 0.90 26.25 9.68
C HIS A 145 1.26 25.68 8.30
N ILE A 146 0.35 24.90 7.73
CA ILE A 146 0.62 24.13 6.50
C ILE A 146 0.23 24.93 5.27
N ALA A 147 1.17 25.09 4.34
CA ALA A 147 0.96 25.66 3.02
C ALA A 147 1.38 24.64 1.95
N MET A 148 0.50 24.39 0.98
CA MET A 148 0.85 23.55 -0.17
C MET A 148 1.66 24.35 -1.19
N GLN A 149 2.60 23.69 -1.84
CA GLN A 149 3.40 24.22 -2.94
C GLN A 149 3.39 23.25 -4.12
N GLY A 150 3.45 23.83 -5.32
CA GLY A 150 3.43 23.06 -6.55
C GLY A 150 2.09 22.39 -6.86
N GLU A 151 2.03 21.76 -8.02
CA GLU A 151 0.92 20.91 -8.44
C GLU A 151 1.46 19.54 -8.86
N VAL A 152 0.68 18.49 -8.61
CA VAL A 152 1.01 17.14 -9.07
C VAL A 152 1.33 17.15 -10.56
N GLY A 153 2.43 16.50 -10.95
CA GLY A 153 2.86 16.37 -12.34
C GLY A 153 3.58 17.59 -12.90
N SER A 154 3.87 18.60 -12.07
CA SER A 154 4.64 19.78 -12.49
C SER A 154 6.07 19.44 -12.85
N THR A 155 6.73 18.58 -12.08
CA THR A 155 8.11 18.17 -12.36
C THR A 155 8.14 17.09 -13.45
N PRO A 156 8.98 17.26 -14.51
CA PRO A 156 9.18 16.24 -15.54
C PRO A 156 9.60 14.89 -14.95
N ALA A 157 9.12 13.79 -15.51
CA ALA A 157 9.30 12.44 -14.94
C ALA A 157 10.77 12.03 -14.67
N ILE A 158 11.73 12.58 -15.41
CA ILE A 158 13.16 12.29 -15.25
C ILE A 158 13.83 13.09 -14.11
N GLU A 159 13.17 14.16 -13.65
CA GLU A 159 13.67 15.09 -12.63
C GLU A 159 12.98 14.88 -11.26
N ARG A 160 11.90 14.10 -11.22
CA ARG A 160 11.15 13.81 -9.98
C ARG A 160 12.03 13.10 -8.97
N ARG A 161 12.03 13.58 -7.71
CA ARG A 161 12.62 12.83 -6.60
C ARG A 161 11.79 11.58 -6.33
N GLU A 162 12.44 10.44 -6.13
CA GLU A 162 11.74 9.24 -5.67
C GLU A 162 11.50 9.24 -4.16
N GLN A 163 12.41 9.83 -3.39
CA GLN A 163 12.36 9.89 -1.94
C GLN A 163 11.95 11.29 -1.47
N THR A 164 11.27 11.34 -0.33
CA THR A 164 10.93 12.61 0.29
C THR A 164 12.16 13.24 0.93
N GLU A 165 12.42 14.50 0.60
CA GLU A 165 13.47 15.33 1.19
C GLU A 165 12.83 16.36 2.12
N VAL A 166 13.51 16.69 3.23
CA VAL A 166 12.99 17.61 4.25
C VAL A 166 14.03 18.65 4.58
N ASP A 167 13.76 19.89 4.22
CA ASP A 167 14.62 21.03 4.50
C ASP A 167 14.10 21.78 5.73
N VAL A 168 14.96 21.94 6.74
CA VAL A 168 14.63 22.64 7.98
C VAL A 168 15.47 23.91 8.10
N ALA A 169 14.80 25.05 8.20
CA ALA A 169 15.40 26.36 8.39
C ALA A 169 14.70 27.09 9.53
N SER A 170 15.24 27.00 10.74
CA SER A 170 14.64 27.55 11.96
C SER A 170 13.25 26.95 12.22
N ASP A 171 12.19 27.77 12.13
CA ASP A 171 10.77 27.44 12.31
C ASP A 171 10.07 27.14 10.97
N ARG A 172 10.83 27.14 9.87
CA ARG A 172 10.32 26.80 8.53
C ARG A 172 10.80 25.42 8.13
N VAL A 173 9.85 24.56 7.72
CA VAL A 173 10.12 23.22 7.20
C VAL A 173 9.53 23.10 5.81
N THR A 174 10.31 22.60 4.85
CA THR A 174 9.82 22.26 3.50
C THR A 174 9.91 20.76 3.31
N ILE A 175 8.80 20.12 2.96
CA ILE A 175 8.72 18.69 2.66
C ILE A 175 8.55 18.57 1.15
N HIS A 176 9.60 18.15 0.44
CA HIS A 176 9.55 17.81 -0.97
C HIS A 176 9.09 16.36 -1.12
N VAL A 177 7.84 16.15 -1.50
CA VAL A 177 7.20 14.83 -1.50
C VAL A 177 7.72 13.99 -2.66
N GLY A 178 8.37 12.86 -2.35
CA GLY A 178 8.91 11.96 -3.36
C GLY A 178 7.84 11.15 -4.11
N ASP A 179 8.08 10.89 -5.38
CA ASP A 179 7.24 10.12 -6.31
C ASP A 179 7.38 8.60 -6.13
N SER A 180 7.26 8.12 -4.89
CA SER A 180 7.24 6.70 -4.58
C SER A 180 6.36 6.42 -3.36
N ARG A 181 5.98 5.16 -3.17
CA ARG A 181 5.31 4.69 -1.95
C ARG A 181 6.06 5.14 -0.70
N GLN A 182 7.38 4.95 -0.67
CA GLN A 182 8.21 5.32 0.48
C GLN A 182 8.29 6.85 0.65
N GLY A 183 8.31 7.61 -0.45
CA GLY A 183 8.21 9.07 -0.43
C GLY A 183 6.91 9.53 0.26
N TRP A 184 5.77 8.98 -0.13
CA TRP A 184 4.47 9.35 0.45
C TRP A 184 4.41 9.01 1.94
N VAL A 185 4.79 7.78 2.30
CA VAL A 185 4.87 7.33 3.71
C VAL A 185 5.76 8.25 4.53
N LYS A 186 6.96 8.56 4.02
CA LYS A 186 7.91 9.44 4.73
C LYS A 186 7.34 10.84 4.91
N SER A 187 6.69 11.41 3.89
CA SER A 187 6.10 12.74 3.97
C SER A 187 4.97 12.84 5.00
N TYR A 188 4.10 11.82 5.06
CA TYR A 188 3.03 11.71 6.03
C TYR A 188 3.59 11.56 7.45
N GLN A 189 4.50 10.62 7.65
CA GLN A 189 5.15 10.40 8.95
C GLN A 189 5.90 11.65 9.42
N THR A 190 6.62 12.35 8.52
CA THR A 190 7.31 13.60 8.86
C THR A 190 6.34 14.68 9.33
N LEU A 191 5.16 14.81 8.73
CA LEU A 191 4.15 15.76 9.22
C LEU A 191 3.73 15.43 10.67
N LEU A 192 3.51 14.15 10.98
CA LEU A 192 3.17 13.70 12.33
C LEU A 192 4.32 13.97 13.32
N GLU A 193 5.55 13.63 12.94
CA GLU A 193 6.77 13.86 13.74
C GLU A 193 6.94 15.33 14.10
N LEU A 194 6.77 16.24 13.13
CA LEU A 194 6.88 17.69 13.33
C LEU A 194 5.91 18.22 14.40
N SER A 195 4.74 17.60 14.57
CA SER A 195 3.75 18.02 15.58
C SER A 195 4.24 17.84 17.02
N SER A 196 5.21 16.96 17.23
CA SER A 196 5.76 16.59 18.55
C SER A 196 7.25 16.86 18.71
N ASP A 197 7.92 17.33 17.65
CA ASP A 197 9.37 17.50 17.62
C ASP A 197 9.84 18.58 18.61
N GLU A 198 10.74 18.19 19.52
CA GLU A 198 11.22 19.04 20.61
C GLU A 198 12.19 20.14 20.16
N ARG A 199 12.69 20.07 18.92
CA ARG A 199 13.61 21.05 18.36
C ARG A 199 12.93 22.39 18.05
N PHE A 200 11.61 22.43 17.98
CA PHE A 200 10.84 23.62 17.64
C PHE A 200 10.22 24.30 18.88
N ALA A 201 9.98 25.61 18.75
CA ALA A 201 9.43 26.46 19.81
C ALA A 201 7.93 26.73 19.61
N GLY A 202 7.14 25.68 19.32
CA GLY A 202 5.68 25.72 19.37
C GLY A 202 4.95 26.12 18.09
N GLU A 203 5.49 26.97 17.21
CA GLU A 203 4.89 27.22 15.88
C GLU A 203 5.87 26.85 14.77
N ILE A 204 5.35 26.18 13.72
CA ILE A 204 6.14 25.75 12.57
C ILE A 204 5.40 26.14 11.29
N ALA A 205 6.08 26.83 10.39
CA ALA A 205 5.61 27.04 9.01
C ALA A 205 6.03 25.82 8.16
N VAL A 206 5.06 25.00 7.76
CA VAL A 206 5.30 23.77 6.99
C VAL A 206 4.87 23.98 5.54
N PHE A 207 5.81 23.93 4.62
CA PHE A 207 5.57 23.95 3.19
C PHE A 207 5.62 22.53 2.65
N VAL A 208 4.55 22.08 2.01
CA VAL A 208 4.49 20.73 1.42
C VAL A 208 4.46 20.87 -0.09
N ASP A 209 5.59 20.52 -0.72
CA ASP A 209 5.77 20.58 -2.16
C ASP A 209 5.49 19.22 -2.81
N ILE A 210 4.45 19.18 -3.64
CA ILE A 210 3.97 17.97 -4.32
C ILE A 210 4.33 17.95 -5.81
N SER A 211 5.18 18.86 -6.27
CA SER A 211 5.53 19.01 -7.69
C SER A 211 6.08 17.73 -8.31
N ASP A 212 6.82 16.96 -7.51
CA ASP A 212 7.48 15.73 -7.95
C ASP A 212 6.52 14.55 -8.07
N VAL A 213 5.33 14.60 -7.46
CA VAL A 213 4.38 13.49 -7.51
C VAL A 213 3.78 13.35 -8.90
N ARG A 214 3.79 12.12 -9.45
CA ARG A 214 3.26 11.83 -10.80
C ARG A 214 1.76 12.13 -10.95
N ALA A 215 1.33 12.47 -12.16
CA ALA A 215 -0.07 12.77 -12.46
C ALA A 215 -0.99 11.54 -12.39
N SER A 216 -2.30 11.80 -12.25
CA SER A 216 -3.33 10.77 -12.31
C SER A 216 -3.30 10.06 -13.68
N GLY A 217 -3.43 8.74 -13.69
CA GLY A 217 -3.39 7.92 -14.91
C GLY A 217 -2.01 7.39 -15.29
N GLU A 218 -0.91 7.88 -14.68
CA GLU A 218 0.42 7.31 -14.92
C GLU A 218 0.52 5.87 -14.39
N THR A 219 1.10 4.95 -15.16
CA THR A 219 1.17 3.52 -14.79
C THR A 219 2.12 3.32 -13.60
N LEU A 220 1.71 2.53 -12.60
CA LEU A 220 2.57 2.17 -11.48
C LEU A 220 3.52 1.03 -11.87
N LYS A 221 4.79 1.17 -11.50
CA LYS A 221 5.79 0.13 -11.70
C LYS A 221 5.63 -0.94 -10.61
N GLY A 222 5.37 -2.19 -11.01
CA GLY A 222 5.31 -3.35 -10.11
C GLY A 222 3.91 -3.82 -9.76
N PHE A 223 3.17 -3.07 -8.95
CA PHE A 223 1.86 -3.48 -8.43
C PHE A 223 0.76 -2.44 -8.71
N GLY A 224 -0.28 -2.87 -9.42
CA GLY A 224 -1.56 -2.17 -9.54
C GLY A 224 -1.66 -1.11 -10.63
N GLY A 225 -2.83 -1.07 -11.28
CA GLY A 225 -3.41 -0.03 -12.13
C GLY A 225 -2.58 1.21 -12.53
N VAL A 226 -3.12 2.37 -12.16
CA VAL A 226 -2.62 3.69 -12.50
C VAL A 226 -2.62 4.56 -11.24
N ALA A 227 -1.75 5.56 -11.18
CA ALA A 227 -1.66 6.48 -10.07
C ALA A 227 -2.91 7.37 -9.98
N ASN A 228 -3.28 7.78 -8.77
CA ASN A 228 -4.33 8.76 -8.54
C ASN A 228 -4.08 9.61 -7.27
N PRO A 229 -3.21 10.63 -7.32
CA PRO A 229 -2.80 11.41 -6.15
C PRO A 229 -3.76 12.56 -5.78
N VAL A 230 -4.97 12.58 -6.33
CA VAL A 230 -5.89 13.73 -6.19
C VAL A 230 -6.26 14.08 -4.75
N LYS A 231 -6.14 13.12 -3.82
CA LYS A 231 -6.40 13.32 -2.39
C LYS A 231 -5.16 13.63 -1.55
N LEU A 232 -3.96 13.49 -2.12
CA LEU A 232 -2.71 13.73 -1.41
C LEU A 232 -2.58 15.18 -0.87
N PRO A 233 -3.00 16.25 -1.58
CA PRO A 233 -2.93 17.60 -1.01
C PRO A 233 -3.84 17.79 0.21
N GLU A 234 -5.04 17.19 0.18
CA GLU A 234 -6.03 17.30 1.26
C GLU A 234 -5.54 16.60 2.54
N LEU A 235 -4.77 15.52 2.41
CA LEU A 235 -4.18 14.76 3.53
C LEU A 235 -3.48 15.70 4.52
N TYR A 236 -2.53 16.50 4.04
CA TYR A 236 -1.68 17.31 4.92
C TYR A 236 -2.48 18.36 5.68
N GLN A 237 -3.41 19.04 5.01
CA GLN A 237 -4.25 20.06 5.64
C GLN A 237 -5.17 19.45 6.71
N ARG A 238 -5.76 18.29 6.44
CA ARG A 238 -6.65 17.61 7.39
C ARG A 238 -5.91 17.04 8.58
N CYS A 239 -4.77 16.39 8.36
CA CYS A 239 -3.88 15.94 9.43
C CYS A 239 -3.44 17.12 10.31
N GLY A 240 -3.00 18.23 9.71
CA GLY A 240 -2.65 19.43 10.45
C GLY A 240 -3.80 19.97 11.30
N ALA A 241 -5.03 19.98 10.76
CA ALA A 241 -6.22 20.42 11.50
C ALA A 241 -6.56 19.51 12.70
N ILE A 242 -6.32 18.20 12.59
CA ILE A 242 -6.48 17.25 13.70
C ILE A 242 -5.40 17.49 14.76
N LEU A 243 -4.13 17.48 14.35
CA LEU A 243 -2.98 17.65 15.25
C LEU A 243 -3.05 18.99 16.01
N ASN A 244 -3.37 20.09 15.32
CA ASN A 244 -3.44 21.41 15.93
C ASN A 244 -4.51 21.55 17.02
N LYS A 245 -5.54 20.69 17.04
CA LYS A 245 -6.56 20.66 18.12
C LYS A 245 -6.09 19.91 19.36
N ALA A 246 -4.96 19.20 19.27
CA ALA A 246 -4.37 18.44 20.35
C ALA A 246 -3.11 19.09 20.94
N VAL A 247 -2.71 20.27 20.49
CA VAL A 247 -1.56 21.00 21.06
C VAL A 247 -1.70 21.12 22.58
N GLY A 248 -0.65 20.71 23.29
CA GLY A 248 -0.57 20.66 24.75
C GLY A 248 -1.02 19.32 25.38
N ARG A 249 -1.47 18.34 24.59
CA ARG A 249 -1.87 17.01 25.09
C ARG A 249 -1.51 15.89 24.13
N GLN A 250 -1.66 14.64 24.58
CA GLN A 250 -1.60 13.47 23.70
C GLN A 250 -2.89 13.36 22.86
N LEU A 251 -2.80 12.66 21.74
CA LEU A 251 -3.96 12.30 20.93
C LEU A 251 -4.84 11.31 21.69
N ASN A 252 -6.16 11.41 21.49
CA ASN A 252 -7.08 10.37 21.91
C ASN A 252 -7.29 9.33 20.78
N SER A 253 -8.01 8.24 21.09
CA SER A 253 -8.27 7.14 20.15
C SER A 253 -9.02 7.59 18.89
N VAL A 254 -9.92 8.57 19.00
CA VAL A 254 -10.68 9.11 17.86
C VAL A 254 -9.75 9.88 16.93
N GLU A 255 -8.89 10.73 17.46
CA GLU A 255 -7.91 11.49 16.67
C GLU A 255 -6.89 10.58 16.00
N CYS A 256 -6.45 9.53 16.69
CA CYS A 256 -5.62 8.48 16.09
C CYS A 256 -6.33 7.82 14.91
N CYS A 257 -7.60 7.43 15.08
CA CYS A 257 -8.41 6.84 14.02
C CYS A 257 -8.54 7.78 12.81
N LEU A 258 -8.81 9.06 13.05
CA LEU A 258 -8.95 10.05 11.98
C LEU A 258 -7.64 10.22 11.18
N LEU A 259 -6.47 10.24 11.83
CA LEU A 259 -5.19 10.32 11.11
C LEU A 259 -4.96 9.09 10.21
N ILE A 260 -5.32 7.90 10.70
CA ILE A 260 -5.27 6.66 9.91
C ILE A 260 -6.24 6.75 8.71
N ASP A 261 -7.45 7.23 8.93
CA ASP A 261 -8.48 7.38 7.91
C ASP A 261 -8.07 8.36 6.82
N GLU A 262 -7.45 9.50 7.17
CA GLU A 262 -6.96 10.46 6.16
C GLU A 262 -5.88 9.83 5.25
N ALA A 263 -4.96 9.05 5.83
CA ALA A 263 -3.99 8.28 5.04
C ALA A 263 -4.71 7.25 4.14
N ALA A 264 -5.68 6.50 4.68
CA ALA A 264 -6.43 5.50 3.91
C ALA A 264 -7.23 6.10 2.75
N VAL A 265 -7.93 7.21 2.97
CA VAL A 265 -8.68 7.95 1.93
C VAL A 265 -7.75 8.38 0.80
N THR A 266 -6.52 8.76 1.12
CA THR A 266 -5.52 9.16 0.13
C THR A 266 -5.04 8.00 -0.74
N ILE A 267 -4.99 6.78 -0.20
CA ILE A 267 -4.51 5.57 -0.89
C ILE A 267 -5.61 4.95 -1.76
N VAL A 268 -6.87 5.00 -1.31
CA VAL A 268 -8.02 4.40 -2.01
C VAL A 268 -8.48 5.22 -3.21
N ALA A 269 -8.17 6.53 -3.21
CA ALA A 269 -8.63 7.49 -4.21
C ALA A 269 -8.34 7.06 -5.65
#